data_AF-A0A848YC49-F1
#
_entry.id   AF-A0A848YC49-F1
#
_cell.length_a   1.000
_cell.length_b   1.000
_cell.length_c   1.000
_cell.angle_alpha   90.00
_cell.angle_beta   90.00
_cell.angle_gamma   90.00
#
_symmetry.space_group_name_H-M   'P 1'
#
loop_
_entity.id
_entity.type
_entity.pdbx_description
1 polymer ?
#
loop_
_entity_poly.entity_id
_entity_poly.type
_entity_poly.pdbx_seq_one_letter_code
_entity_poly.pdbx_strand_id
1 'polypeptide(L)'
;MRDLAKFETAAQTGKKLPPVHLWNPAYTGDLDMRIAADGSWFYQGTPILRERMVRLFSTILRKDDDGRTYMVTPQEKYGITVDDAHFTAVEMQVENEGPNQILLLRTNLDEIVAVGEEHP
;
A
#
# COMPACT_ATOMS: atom_id res chain seq x y z
N MET A 1 21.42 -28.16 -3.14
CA MET A 1 21.09 -27.41 -1.90
C MET A 1 20.37 -26.17 -2.39
N ARG A 2 19.03 -26.15 -2.26
CA ARG A 2 18.10 -25.25 -2.96
C ARG A 2 18.31 -23.78 -2.57
N ASP A 3 18.20 -22.90 -3.56
CA ASP A 3 18.45 -21.46 -3.53
C ASP A 3 17.92 -20.75 -2.27
N LEU A 4 18.82 -20.04 -1.60
CA LEU A 4 18.59 -19.24 -0.40
C LEU A 4 18.23 -17.77 -0.72
N ALA A 5 17.91 -17.42 -1.96
CA ALA A 5 17.49 -16.06 -2.34
C ALA A 5 15.99 -15.80 -2.03
N LYS A 6 15.55 -16.13 -0.82
CA LYS A 6 14.19 -15.98 -0.30
C LYS A 6 13.93 -14.52 0.06
N PHE A 7 13.20 -13.75 -0.76
CA PHE A 7 12.84 -12.35 -0.50
C PHE A 7 13.94 -11.48 0.17
N GLU A 8 15.22 -11.77 -0.11
CA GLU A 8 16.35 -11.09 0.51
C GLU A 8 16.59 -9.77 -0.22
N THR A 9 15.70 -8.78 -0.01
CA THR A 9 15.90 -7.30 -0.12
C THR A 9 14.58 -6.53 -0.29
N ALA A 10 13.52 -6.89 0.43
CA ALA A 10 12.40 -5.96 0.62
C ALA A 10 11.81 -5.95 2.04
N ALA A 11 12.61 -6.35 3.04
CA ALA A 11 12.39 -5.82 4.38
C ALA A 11 12.54 -4.31 4.28
N GLN A 12 11.43 -3.60 4.53
CA GLN A 12 11.34 -2.15 4.45
C GLN A 12 12.61 -1.52 5.02
N THR A 13 13.33 -0.82 4.15
CA THR A 13 14.31 0.20 4.53
C THR A 13 13.76 0.95 5.74
N GLY A 14 14.55 1.14 6.80
CA GLY A 14 14.16 1.79 8.07
C GLY A 14 13.73 3.27 7.96
N LYS A 15 13.04 3.64 6.88
CA LYS A 15 12.31 4.90 6.72
C LYS A 15 11.01 4.78 7.51
N LYS A 16 10.96 5.52 8.61
CA LYS A 16 9.75 5.77 9.37
C LYS A 16 8.67 6.31 8.44
N LEU A 17 7.58 5.57 8.27
CA LEU A 17 6.41 6.03 7.52
C LEU A 17 5.84 7.31 8.17
N PRO A 18 5.24 8.21 7.37
CA PRO A 18 4.53 9.35 7.92
C PRO A 18 3.40 8.86 8.85
N PRO A 19 3.22 9.46 10.05
CA PRO A 19 2.22 9.02 11.00
C PRO A 19 0.83 9.57 10.65
N VAL A 20 0.29 9.16 9.49
CA VAL A 20 -0.99 9.67 8.95
C VAL A 20 -2.16 9.54 9.92
N HIS A 21 -2.13 8.55 10.81
CA HIS A 21 -3.16 8.35 11.84
C HIS A 21 -3.16 9.44 12.93
N LEU A 22 -2.08 10.22 13.08
CA LEU A 22 -2.00 11.32 14.05
C LEU A 22 -2.49 12.66 13.49
N TRP A 23 -2.65 12.79 12.17
CA TRP A 23 -2.97 14.06 11.52
C TRP A 23 -4.47 14.20 11.33
N ASN A 24 -5.07 15.27 11.84
CA ASN A 24 -6.52 15.49 11.72
C ASN A 24 -6.82 16.86 11.07
N PRO A 25 -6.31 17.15 9.85
CA PRO A 25 -6.65 18.39 9.17
C PRO A 25 -8.10 18.38 8.70
N ALA A 26 -8.63 19.57 8.41
CA ALA A 26 -9.95 19.71 7.81
C ALA A 26 -9.98 19.07 6.41
N TYR A 27 -11.12 18.51 6.03
CA TYR A 27 -11.33 17.97 4.70
C TYR A 27 -11.21 19.09 3.66
N THR A 28 -10.27 18.91 2.73
CA THR A 28 -9.92 19.92 1.73
C THR A 28 -10.76 19.80 0.46
N GLY A 29 -11.27 18.59 0.17
CA GLY A 29 -12.06 18.28 -1.01
C GLY A 29 -11.67 16.92 -1.61
N ASP A 30 -12.22 16.61 -2.78
CA ASP A 30 -11.82 15.43 -3.54
C ASP A 30 -10.71 15.79 -4.54
N LEU A 31 -9.66 14.96 -4.54
CA LEU A 31 -8.60 15.00 -5.54
C LEU A 31 -8.97 14.02 -6.65
N ASP A 32 -8.82 14.41 -7.92
CA ASP A 32 -8.98 13.52 -9.06
C ASP A 32 -7.78 12.56 -9.15
N MET A 33 -7.69 11.70 -8.15
CA MET A 33 -6.71 10.65 -7.96
C MET A 33 -7.48 9.34 -7.85
N ARG A 34 -7.08 8.36 -8.64
CA ARG A 34 -7.73 7.05 -8.68
C ARG A 34 -6.70 5.93 -8.62
N ILE A 35 -6.95 4.97 -7.73
CA ILE A 35 -6.28 3.66 -7.73
C ILE A 35 -7.24 2.69 -8.40
N ALA A 36 -6.88 2.25 -9.60
CA ALA A 36 -7.67 1.28 -10.36
C ALA A 36 -7.54 -0.13 -9.77
N ALA A 37 -8.47 -1.03 -10.12
CA ALA A 37 -8.49 -2.39 -9.60
C ALA A 37 -7.23 -3.23 -9.96
N ASP A 38 -6.54 -2.87 -11.05
CA ASP A 38 -5.27 -3.48 -11.46
C ASP A 38 -4.04 -2.92 -10.72
N GLY A 39 -4.25 -1.97 -9.79
CA GLY A 39 -3.20 -1.29 -9.05
C GLY A 39 -2.58 -0.10 -9.80
N SER A 40 -3.08 0.25 -10.99
CA SER A 40 -2.63 1.44 -11.74
C SER A 40 -3.13 2.74 -11.10
N TRP A 41 -2.26 3.74 -11.01
CA TRP A 41 -2.60 5.05 -10.45
C TRP A 41 -2.87 6.08 -11.54
N PHE A 42 -3.90 6.90 -11.35
CA PHE A 42 -4.28 7.97 -12.27
C PHE A 42 -4.41 9.29 -11.53
N TYR A 43 -3.95 10.37 -12.15
CA TYR A 43 -4.21 11.73 -11.71
C TYR A 43 -4.81 12.52 -12.87
N GLN A 44 -5.98 13.13 -12.67
CA GLN A 44 -6.72 13.84 -13.72
C GLN A 44 -6.92 12.99 -14.98
N GLY A 45 -7.31 11.73 -14.78
CA GLY A 45 -7.47 10.73 -15.85
C GLY A 45 -6.17 10.25 -16.53
N THR A 46 -5.00 10.78 -16.16
CA THR A 46 -3.71 10.42 -16.77
C THR A 46 -2.95 9.41 -15.91
N PRO A 47 -2.42 8.31 -16.47
CA PRO A 47 -1.69 7.31 -15.68
C PRO A 47 -0.37 7.85 -15.12
N ILE A 48 -0.08 7.52 -13.87
CA ILE A 48 1.19 7.83 -13.19
C ILE A 48 2.14 6.64 -13.35
N LEU A 49 3.02 6.70 -14.34
CA LEU A 49 3.96 5.60 -14.65
C LEU A 49 5.21 5.57 -13.76
N ARG A 50 5.46 6.65 -13.00
CA ARG A 50 6.67 6.76 -12.16
C ARG A 50 6.44 6.06 -10.83
N GLU A 51 6.91 4.82 -10.73
CA GLU A 51 6.77 3.98 -9.54
C GLU A 51 7.23 4.65 -8.24
N ARG A 52 8.35 5.37 -8.25
CA ARG A 52 8.83 6.13 -7.06
C ARG A 52 7.80 7.15 -6.56
N MET A 53 7.03 7.74 -7.47
CA MET A 53 5.99 8.70 -7.13
C MET A 53 4.75 8.00 -6.56
N VAL A 54 4.34 6.88 -7.16
CA VAL A 54 3.27 6.02 -6.63
C VAL A 54 3.59 5.56 -5.21
N ARG A 55 4.82 5.06 -4.98
CA ARG A 55 5.32 4.68 -3.65
C ARG A 55 5.33 5.82 -2.66
N LEU A 56 5.61 7.06 -3.09
CA LEU A 56 5.56 8.21 -2.19
C LEU A 56 4.12 8.47 -1.75
N PHE A 57 3.19 8.51 -2.69
CA PHE A 57 1.79 8.78 -2.39
C PHE A 57 1.12 7.64 -1.62
N SER A 58 1.52 6.38 -1.80
CA SER A 58 0.99 5.28 -1.01
C SER A 58 1.27 5.43 0.49
N THR A 59 2.40 6.05 0.87
CA THR A 59 2.75 6.27 2.29
C THR A 59 1.85 7.25 3.03
N ILE A 60 1.04 8.03 2.30
CA ILE A 60 0.13 9.01 2.88
C ILE A 60 -1.35 8.61 2.76
N LEU A 61 -1.63 7.37 2.37
CA LEU A 61 -2.99 6.83 2.33
C LEU A 61 -3.50 6.58 3.75
N ARG A 62 -4.77 6.93 3.97
CA ARG A 62 -5.50 6.58 5.18
C ARG A 62 -6.94 6.26 4.85
N LYS A 63 -7.42 5.13 5.36
CA LYS A 63 -8.84 4.79 5.35
C LYS A 63 -9.43 5.22 6.69
N ASP A 64 -10.45 6.07 6.68
CA ASP A 64 -11.12 6.51 7.90
C ASP A 64 -12.36 5.64 8.18
N ASP A 65 -12.95 5.80 9.36
CA ASP A 65 -14.11 5.00 9.83
C ASP A 65 -15.38 5.16 8.97
N ASP A 66 -15.44 6.21 8.14
CA ASP A 66 -16.49 6.42 7.15
C ASP A 66 -16.37 5.49 5.93
N GLY A 67 -15.33 4.64 5.90
CA GLY A 67 -15.04 3.70 4.82
C GLY A 67 -14.37 4.33 3.60
N ARG A 68 -14.19 5.66 3.56
CA ARG A 68 -13.54 6.36 2.46
C ARG A 68 -12.02 6.35 2.62
N THR A 69 -11.34 6.51 1.49
CA THR A 69 -9.87 6.61 1.45
C THR A 69 -9.45 8.04 1.18
N TYR A 70 -8.41 8.47 1.89
CA TYR A 70 -7.86 9.81 1.84
C TYR A 70 -6.36 9.79 1.62
N MET A 71 -5.85 10.83 0.97
CA MET A 71 -4.45 11.24 1.06
C MET A 71 -4.33 12.30 2.15
N VAL A 72 -3.49 12.04 3.15
CA VAL A 72 -3.39 12.88 4.36
C VAL A 72 -1.97 13.39 4.53
N THR A 73 -1.85 14.71 4.59
CA THR A 73 -0.63 15.41 5.02
C THR A 73 -0.94 16.13 6.33
N PRO A 74 0.05 16.75 7.02
CA PRO A 74 -0.27 17.47 8.25
C PRO A 74 -1.21 18.67 8.04
N GLN A 75 -1.31 19.21 6.82
CA GLN A 75 -2.13 20.38 6.50
C GLN A 75 -3.40 20.05 5.72
N GLU A 76 -3.42 18.92 4.99
CA GLU A 76 -4.46 18.65 3.98
C GLU A 76 -5.00 17.23 4.12
N LYS A 77 -6.30 17.07 3.81
CA LYS A 77 -6.97 15.77 3.68
C LYS A 77 -7.82 15.78 2.43
N TYR A 78 -7.36 15.06 1.41
CA TYR A 78 -8.07 14.92 0.14
C TYR A 78 -8.70 13.54 0.02
N GLY A 79 -9.97 13.47 -0.39
CA GLY A 79 -10.62 12.22 -0.77
C GLY A 79 -10.09 11.73 -2.12
N ILE A 80 -9.94 10.41 -2.27
CA ILE A 80 -9.54 9.78 -3.52
C ILE A 80 -10.47 8.63 -3.89
N THR A 81 -10.40 8.17 -5.15
CA THR A 81 -11.15 6.99 -5.60
C THR A 81 -10.26 5.75 -5.54
N VAL A 82 -10.79 4.65 -4.99
CA VAL A 82 -10.15 3.33 -5.02
C VAL A 82 -11.21 2.36 -5.54
N ASP A 83 -10.94 1.74 -6.68
CA ASP A 83 -11.92 0.88 -7.35
C ASP A 83 -12.14 -0.45 -6.62
N ASP A 84 -11.07 -0.98 -5.99
CA ASP A 84 -11.09 -2.27 -5.30
C ASP A 84 -10.21 -2.23 -4.04
N ALA A 85 -8.88 -2.29 -4.21
CA ALA A 85 -7.91 -2.30 -3.12
C ALA A 85 -6.79 -1.26 -3.32
N HIS A 86 -6.17 -0.83 -2.22
CA HIS A 86 -5.03 0.10 -2.25
C HIS A 86 -3.77 -0.52 -2.85
N PHE A 87 -3.61 -1.83 -2.66
CA PHE A 87 -2.44 -2.61 -3.08
C PHE A 87 -2.90 -3.94 -3.65
N THR A 88 -2.15 -4.44 -4.63
CA THR A 88 -2.39 -5.74 -5.26
C THR A 88 -1.27 -6.69 -4.88
N ALA A 89 -1.57 -7.88 -4.37
CA ALA A 89 -0.57 -8.92 -4.20
C ALA A 89 -0.16 -9.48 -5.57
N VAL A 90 1.12 -9.48 -5.90
CA VAL A 90 1.65 -9.89 -7.21
C VAL A 90 2.54 -11.14 -7.15
N GLU A 91 2.97 -11.53 -5.96
CA GLU A 91 3.74 -12.75 -5.72
C GLU A 91 3.46 -13.30 -4.32
N MET A 92 3.51 -14.62 -4.18
CA MET A 92 3.38 -15.33 -2.91
C MET A 92 4.52 -16.31 -2.74
N GLN A 93 5.16 -16.30 -1.56
CA GLN A 93 6.10 -17.32 -1.12
C GLN A 93 5.52 -18.05 0.10
N VAL A 94 5.69 -19.37 0.11
CA VAL A 94 5.35 -20.20 1.28
C VAL A 94 6.64 -20.59 1.99
N GLU A 95 6.73 -20.28 3.27
CA GLU A 95 7.76 -20.80 4.16
C GLU A 95 7.18 -21.86 5.10
N ASN A 96 8.03 -22.77 5.58
CA ASN A 96 7.65 -23.96 6.35
C ASN A 96 6.65 -24.89 5.61
N GLU A 97 6.24 -25.96 6.28
CA GLU A 97 5.29 -26.93 5.75
C GLU A 97 4.16 -27.19 6.78
N GLY A 98 2.98 -27.57 6.28
CA GLY A 98 1.86 -27.97 7.11
C GLY A 98 1.24 -26.79 7.90
N PRO A 99 0.70 -27.04 9.11
CA PRO A 99 -0.02 -26.02 9.89
C PRO A 99 0.82 -24.80 10.30
N ASN A 100 2.15 -24.90 10.23
CA ASN A 100 3.08 -23.81 10.57
C ASN A 100 3.55 -23.04 9.34
N GLN A 101 2.90 -23.22 8.18
CA GLN A 101 3.23 -22.49 6.97
C GLN A 101 3.07 -20.98 7.18
N ILE A 102 3.98 -20.21 6.61
CA ILE A 102 3.92 -18.75 6.59
C ILE A 102 3.74 -18.35 5.13
N LEU A 103 2.67 -17.61 4.85
CA LEU A 103 2.42 -17.04 3.52
C LEU A 103 2.95 -15.62 3.52
N LEU A 104 3.94 -15.36 2.67
CA LEU A 104 4.49 -14.03 2.43
C LEU A 104 4.00 -13.52 1.09
N LEU A 105 3.33 -12.37 1.08
CA LEU A 105 2.86 -11.70 -0.12
C LEU A 105 3.76 -10.52 -0.44
N ARG A 106 4.13 -10.36 -1.71
CA ARG A 106 4.72 -9.12 -2.23
C ARG A 106 3.66 -8.32 -2.96
N THR A 107 3.53 -7.03 -2.64
CA THR A 107 2.58 -6.13 -3.31
C THR A 107 3.13 -5.60 -4.64
N ASN A 108 2.27 -4.98 -5.45
CA ASN A 108 2.63 -4.25 -6.66
C ASN A 108 3.58 -3.06 -6.40
N LEU A 109 3.76 -2.67 -5.13
CA LEU A 109 4.76 -1.71 -4.68
C LEU A 109 5.86 -2.38 -3.83
N ASP A 110 6.17 -3.65 -4.09
CA ASP A 110 7.23 -4.43 -3.44
C ASP A 110 7.26 -4.39 -1.90
N GLU A 111 6.12 -4.15 -1.26
CA GLU A 111 6.01 -4.37 0.18
C GLU A 111 5.77 -5.84 0.44
N ILE A 112 6.48 -6.40 1.43
CA ILE A 112 6.28 -7.77 1.87
C ILE A 112 5.38 -7.76 3.10
N VAL A 113 4.29 -8.52 3.05
CA VAL A 113 3.35 -8.70 4.14
C VAL A 113 3.21 -10.19 4.44
N ALA A 114 3.38 -10.56 5.71
CA ALA A 114 3.08 -11.91 6.16
C ALA A 114 1.59 -12.02 6.48
N VAL A 115 0.90 -13.00 5.89
CA VAL A 115 -0.51 -13.29 6.20
C VAL A 115 -0.60 -13.87 7.61
N GLY A 116 -1.48 -13.32 8.44
CA GLY A 116 -1.63 -13.70 9.85
C GLY A 116 -2.71 -12.89 10.57
N GLU A 117 -2.78 -12.94 11.90
CA GLU A 117 -3.84 -12.25 12.66
C GLU A 117 -3.82 -10.71 12.47
N GLU A 118 -2.64 -10.12 12.33
CA GLU A 118 -2.48 -8.69 12.05
C GLU A 118 -2.82 -8.33 10.58
N HIS A 119 -2.74 -9.31 9.68
CA HIS A 119 -2.94 -9.19 8.24
C HIS A 119 -3.71 -10.40 7.69
N PRO A 120 -5.03 -10.48 7.96
CA PRO A 120 -5.86 -11.64 7.66
C PRO A 120 -6.15 -11.82 6.17
#